data_AF-A0A3M2GZQ2-F1
#
_entry.id   AF-A0A3M2GZQ2-F1
#
_cell.length_a   1.000
_cell.length_b   1.000
_cell.length_c   1.000
_cell.angle_alpha   90.00
_cell.angle_beta   90.00
_cell.angle_gamma   90.00
#
_symmetry.space_group_name_H-M   'P 1'
#
loop_
_entity.id
_entity.type
_entity.pdbx_description
1 polymer ?
#
loop_
_entity_poly.entity_id
_entity_poly.type
_entity_poly.pdbx_seq_one_letter_code
_entity_poly.pdbx_strand_id
1 'polypeptide(L)'
;MRCPRCVDVELSEVQRYGVLVDVCPSCGGIWLDKGELSKIIEAVKRAESSLDEELRVITREHPDLYRKYEEYKYKKKRKSIFGELFDIFD
;
A
#
# COMPACT_ATOMS: atom_id res chain seq x y z
N MET A 1 -1.89 14.96 -18.08
CA MET A 1 -3.34 15.29 -17.87
C MET A 1 -3.51 16.26 -16.72
N ARG A 2 -4.58 17.07 -16.64
CA ARG A 2 -4.71 18.10 -15.59
C ARG A 2 -5.41 17.59 -14.33
N CYS A 3 -4.97 18.06 -13.17
CA CYS A 3 -5.65 17.78 -11.92
C CYS A 3 -7.02 18.49 -11.90
N PRO A 4 -8.15 17.79 -11.67
CA PRO A 4 -9.45 18.46 -11.61
C PRO A 4 -9.67 19.22 -10.29
N ARG A 5 -8.81 19.03 -9.30
CA ARG A 5 -8.77 19.86 -8.08
C ARG A 5 -7.89 21.09 -8.28
N CYS A 6 -6.72 20.93 -8.90
CA CYS A 6 -5.78 21.99 -9.21
C CYS A 6 -5.79 22.23 -10.73
N VAL A 7 -6.79 22.95 -11.21
CA VAL A 7 -7.16 23.04 -12.65
C VAL A 7 -6.03 23.54 -13.56
N ASP A 8 -5.02 24.21 -13.00
CA ASP A 8 -3.85 24.74 -13.70
C ASP A 8 -2.57 23.91 -13.50
N VAL A 9 -2.68 22.75 -12.85
CA VAL A 9 -1.54 21.88 -12.54
C VAL A 9 -1.62 20.61 -13.37
N GLU A 10 -0.52 20.30 -14.05
CA GLU A 10 -0.35 19.05 -14.78
C GLU A 10 0.06 17.93 -13.81
N LEU A 11 -0.59 16.78 -13.97
CA LEU A 11 -0.27 15.55 -13.25
C LEU A 11 1.06 14.99 -13.77
N SER A 12 1.90 14.53 -12.86
CA SER A 12 3.19 13.91 -13.14
C SER A 12 3.07 12.39 -13.00
N GLU A 13 3.52 11.66 -14.02
CA GLU A 13 3.52 10.19 -14.01
C GLU A 13 4.65 9.67 -13.10
N VAL A 14 4.32 8.75 -12.19
CA VAL A 14 5.23 8.15 -11.23
C VAL A 14 5.00 6.65 -11.18
N GLN A 15 6.06 5.84 -11.10
CA GLN A 15 5.93 4.39 -10.94
C GLN A 15 5.86 4.02 -9.45
N ARG A 16 4.76 3.39 -9.02
CA ARG A 16 4.58 2.85 -7.66
C ARG A 16 4.07 1.40 -7.72
N TYR A 17 4.68 0.50 -6.96
CA TYR A 17 4.30 -0.94 -6.90
C TYR A 17 4.19 -1.64 -8.27
N GLY A 18 5.02 -1.21 -9.25
CA GLY A 18 5.00 -1.75 -10.61
C GLY A 18 3.84 -1.24 -11.49
N VAL A 19 3.14 -0.19 -11.04
CA VAL A 19 2.05 0.47 -11.75
C VAL A 19 2.42 1.94 -11.97
N LEU A 20 2.13 2.47 -13.16
CA LEU A 20 2.28 3.91 -13.44
C LEU A 20 1.05 4.62 -12.88
N VAL A 21 1.26 5.65 -12.07
CA VAL A 21 0.19 6.43 -11.44
C VAL A 21 0.45 7.90 -11.65
N ASP A 22 -0.61 8.67 -11.83
CA ASP A 22 -0.50 10.11 -12.07
C ASP A 22 -0.72 10.89 -10.78
N VAL A 23 0.27 11.70 -10.39
CA VAL A 23 0.28 12.42 -9.11
C VAL A 23 0.26 13.93 -9.35
N CYS A 24 -0.62 14.63 -8.64
CA CYS A 24 -0.63 16.08 -8.62
C CYS A 24 0.47 16.61 -7.68
N PRO A 25 1.48 17.35 -8.18
CA PRO A 25 2.53 17.89 -7.31
C PRO A 25 2.03 18.99 -6.36
N SER A 26 0.86 19.58 -6.63
CA SER A 26 0.31 20.66 -5.81
C SER A 26 -0.55 20.17 -4.64
N CYS A 27 -1.38 19.15 -4.84
CA CYS A 27 -2.30 18.68 -3.81
C CYS A 27 -2.08 17.22 -3.37
N GLY A 28 -1.09 16.52 -3.93
CA GLY A 28 -0.84 15.11 -3.68
C GLY A 28 -1.91 14.16 -4.21
N GLY A 29 -2.87 14.66 -5.00
CA GLY A 29 -3.97 13.84 -5.51
C GLY A 29 -3.47 12.81 -6.51
N ILE A 30 -3.87 11.55 -6.35
CA ILE A 30 -3.46 10.44 -7.21
C ILE A 30 -4.60 10.00 -8.10
N TRP A 31 -4.27 9.77 -9.37
CA TRP A 31 -5.18 9.40 -10.43
C TRP A 31 -4.75 8.04 -10.99
N LEU A 32 -5.73 7.14 -11.08
CA LEU A 32 -5.54 5.75 -11.51
C LEU A 32 -6.50 5.45 -12.64
N ASP A 33 -6.01 4.74 -13.65
CA ASP A 33 -6.85 4.21 -14.72
C ASP A 33 -7.65 2.98 -14.26
N LYS A 34 -8.63 2.61 -15.08
CA LYS A 34 -9.46 1.43 -14.83
C LYS A 34 -8.58 0.17 -14.75
N GLY A 35 -8.60 -0.48 -13.60
CA GLY A 35 -7.88 -1.74 -13.35
C GLY A 35 -6.48 -1.57 -12.76
N GLU A 36 -5.94 -0.35 -12.69
CA GLU A 36 -4.65 -0.09 -12.04
C GLU A 36 -4.73 -0.27 -10.52
N LEU A 37 -5.81 0.21 -9.91
CA LEU A 37 -6.09 -0.02 -8.49
C LEU A 37 -6.07 -1.52 -8.15
N SER A 38 -6.64 -2.37 -9.01
CA SER A 38 -6.65 -3.81 -8.82
C SER A 38 -5.24 -4.41 -8.85
N LYS A 39 -4.37 -3.94 -9.76
CA LYS A 39 -2.97 -4.37 -9.84
C LYS A 39 -2.19 -3.98 -8.59
N ILE A 40 -2.38 -2.75 -8.09
CA ILE A 40 -1.73 -2.28 -6.85
C ILE A 40 -2.17 -3.15 -5.67
N ILE A 41 -3.48 -3.40 -5.51
CA ILE A 41 -4.01 -4.25 -4.43
C ILE A 41 -3.43 -5.66 -4.51
N GLU A 42 -3.34 -6.25 -5.71
CA GLU A 42 -2.77 -7.59 -5.88
C GLU A 42 -1.28 -7.63 -5.55
N ALA A 43 -0.51 -6.62 -5.98
CA ALA A 43 0.91 -6.49 -5.67
C ALA A 43 1.16 -6.39 -4.16
N VAL A 44 0.36 -5.58 -3.46
CA VAL A 44 0.43 -5.43 -2.00
C VAL A 44 0.10 -6.74 -1.30
N LYS A 45 -1.01 -7.40 -1.67
CA LYS A 45 -1.39 -8.71 -1.09
C LYS A 45 -0.31 -9.78 -1.29
N ARG A 46 0.34 -9.78 -2.46
CA ARG A 46 1.45 -10.70 -2.74
C ARG A 46 2.62 -10.43 -1.80
N ALA A 47 3.01 -9.17 -1.63
CA ALA A 47 4.09 -8.78 -0.71
C ALA A 47 3.75 -9.14 0.75
N GLU A 48 2.53 -8.85 1.20
CA GLU A 48 2.07 -9.24 2.54
C GLU A 48 2.11 -10.75 2.76
N SER A 49 1.67 -11.53 1.77
CA SER A 49 1.70 -12.99 1.85
C SER A 49 3.13 -13.53 1.94
N SER A 50 4.09 -12.93 1.23
CA SER A 50 5.50 -13.34 1.31
C SER A 50 6.08 -13.07 2.69
N LEU A 51 5.78 -11.91 3.28
CA LEU A 51 6.20 -11.56 4.64
C LEU A 51 5.56 -12.47 5.69
N ASP A 52 4.27 -12.78 5.56
CA ASP A 52 3.56 -13.69 6.46
C ASP A 52 4.22 -15.10 6.45
N GLU A 53 4.69 -15.57 5.29
CA GLU A 53 5.35 -16.88 5.19
C GLU A 53 6.74 -16.88 5.85
N GLU A 54 7.55 -15.85 5.63
CA GLU A 54 8.86 -15.71 6.30
C GLU A 54 8.71 -15.65 7.82
N LEU A 55 7.71 -14.93 8.31
CA LEU A 55 7.40 -14.83 9.74
C LEU A 55 6.94 -16.16 10.35
N ARG A 56 6.24 -17.02 9.60
CA ARG A 56 5.88 -18.37 10.07
C ARG A 56 7.11 -19.23 10.30
N VAL A 57 8.14 -19.11 9.47
CA VAL A 57 9.40 -19.84 9.65
C VAL A 57 10.10 -19.35 10.93
N ILE A 58 10.24 -18.04 11.09
CA ILE A 58 10.90 -17.44 12.27
C ILE A 58 10.17 -17.82 13.56
N THR A 59 8.85 -17.73 13.57
CA THR A 59 8.05 -18.00 14.78
C THR A 59 8.00 -19.49 15.14
N ARG A 60 8.28 -20.40 14.19
CA ARG A 60 8.47 -21.83 14.47
C ARG A 60 9.76 -22.08 15.27
N GLU A 61 10.82 -21.33 14.98
CA GLU A 61 12.11 -21.45 15.68
C GLU A 61 12.14 -20.62 16.98
N HIS A 62 11.34 -19.56 17.06
CA HIS A 62 11.25 -18.64 18.20
C HIS A 62 9.79 -18.38 18.62
N PRO A 63 9.19 -19.25 19.45
CA PRO A 63 7.77 -19.16 19.83
C PRO A 63 7.42 -17.91 20.65
N ASP A 64 8.38 -17.33 21.34
CA ASP A 64 8.24 -16.08 22.11
C ASP A 64 7.98 -14.86 21.21
N LEU A 65 8.52 -14.85 20.00
CA LEU A 65 8.29 -13.80 19.00
C LEU A 65 6.87 -13.86 18.41
N TYR A 66 6.24 -15.04 18.38
CA TYR A 66 4.88 -15.20 17.82
C TYR A 66 3.85 -14.33 18.55
N ARG A 67 3.93 -14.24 19.88
CA ARG A 67 3.00 -13.43 20.69
C ARG A 67 3.13 -11.94 20.38
N LYS A 68 4.36 -11.45 20.25
CA LYS A 68 4.64 -10.05 19.92
C LYS A 68 4.19 -9.71 18.50
N TYR A 69 4.34 -10.65 17.57
CA TYR A 69 3.88 -10.52 16.19
C TYR A 69 2.34 -10.41 16.10
N GLU A 70 1.60 -11.32 16.76
CA GLU A 70 0.13 -11.28 16.82
C GLU A 70 -0.38 -9.95 17.39
N GLU A 71 0.26 -9.43 18.45
CA GLU A 71 -0.09 -8.13 19.02
C GLU A 71 0.12 -6.97 18.03
N TYR A 72 1.23 -6.98 17.30
CA TYR A 72 1.50 -6.00 16.24
C TYR A 72 0.46 -6.09 15.11
N LYS A 73 0.18 -7.30 14.61
CA LYS A 73 -0.79 -7.56 13.53
C LYS A 73 -2.19 -7.11 13.93
N TYR A 74 -2.62 -7.38 15.15
CA TYR A 74 -3.90 -6.93 15.69
C TYR A 74 -4.00 -5.41 15.76
N LYS A 75 -2.95 -4.73 16.24
CA LYS A 75 -2.88 -3.25 16.29
C LYS A 75 -2.91 -2.64 14.88
N LYS A 76 -2.23 -3.25 13.92
CA LYS A 76 -2.19 -2.83 12.51
C LYS A 76 -3.56 -2.99 11.84
N LYS A 77 -4.23 -4.13 12.03
CA LYS A 77 -5.57 -4.41 11.48
C LYS A 77 -6.65 -3.44 12.00
N ARG A 78 -6.53 -2.92 13.22
CA ARG A 78 -7.42 -1.87 13.76
C ARG A 78 -7.22 -0.49 13.10
N LYS A 79 -6.11 -0.25 12.41
CA LYS A 79 -5.86 1.01 11.67
C LYS A 79 -6.49 1.05 10.26
N SER A 80 -7.34 0.08 9.94
CA SER A 80 -8.08 -0.07 8.68
C SER A 80 -7.21 -0.39 7.48
N ILE A 81 -7.61 -1.46 6.79
CA ILE A 81 -7.20 -1.82 5.42
C ILE A 81 -7.24 -0.67 4.41
N PHE A 82 -8.05 0.38 4.66
CA PHE A 82 -8.04 1.60 3.89
C PHE A 82 -6.86 2.51 4.23
N GLY A 83 -6.44 2.59 5.49
CA GLY A 83 -5.33 3.42 5.94
C GLY A 83 -4.00 2.99 5.32
N GLU A 84 -3.71 1.68 5.24
CA GLU A 84 -2.50 1.19 4.57
C GLU A 84 -2.51 1.45 3.06
N LEU A 85 -3.70 1.41 2.45
CA LEU A 85 -3.86 1.79 1.05
C LEU A 85 -3.69 3.30 0.87
N PHE A 86 -4.10 4.12 1.85
CA PHE A 86 -3.87 5.57 1.82
C PHE A 86 -2.40 5.93 2.11
N ASP A 87 -1.66 5.18 2.94
CA ASP A 87 -0.21 5.36 3.14
C ASP A 87 0.60 5.09 1.85
N ILE A 88 0.07 4.26 0.94
CA ILE A 88 0.62 4.06 -0.41
C ILE A 88 0.48 5.32 -1.28
N PHE A 89 -0.53 6.14 -0.97
CA PHE A 89 -0.97 7.29 -1.75
C PHE A 89 -0.68 8.66 -1.10
N ASP A 90 -0.18 8.69 0.14
CA ASP A 90 0.54 9.81 0.75
C ASP A 90 2.00 9.87 0.24
#